data_AF-A0A972RDD4-F1
#
_entry.id   AF-A0A972RDD4-F1
#
_cell.length_a   1.000
_cell.length_b   1.000
_cell.length_c   1.000
_cell.angle_alpha   90.00
_cell.angle_beta   90.00
_cell.angle_gamma   90.00
#
_symmetry.space_group_name_H-M   'P 1'
#
loop_
_entity.id
_entity.type
_entity.pdbx_description
1 polymer ?
#
loop_
_entity_poly.entity_id
_entity_poly.type
_entity_poly.pdbx_seq_one_letter_code
_entity_poly.pdbx_strand_id
1 'polypeptide(L)' 'MVEEHPFAQYVRILGKGKKGARPLTQCEAHEAMRMILADEVEPVQLGAFLMLLRVKEENPQELAGFVQAARDT' A
#
# COMPACT_ATOMS: atom_id res chain seq x y z
N MET A 1 -0.43 1.57 -25.23
CA MET A 1 0.12 2.08 -23.96
C MET A 1 -0.26 1.07 -22.90
N VAL A 2 0.68 0.59 -22.08
CA VAL A 2 0.34 -0.31 -20.98
C VAL A 2 -0.35 0.53 -19.92
N GLU A 3 -1.62 0.23 -19.64
CA GLU A 3 -2.38 0.92 -18.61
C GLU A 3 -1.77 0.55 -17.25
N GLU A 4 -1.41 1.56 -16.45
CA GLU A 4 -0.74 1.32 -15.18
C GLU A 4 -1.75 0.77 -14.17
N HIS A 5 -1.38 -0.31 -13.50
CA HIS A 5 -2.23 -0.93 -12.49
C HIS A 5 -2.58 0.07 -11.37
N PRO A 6 -3.85 0.18 -10.93
CA PRO A 6 -4.27 1.19 -9.94
C PRO A 6 -3.48 1.14 -8.62
N PHE A 7 -2.94 -0.03 -8.26
CA PHE A 7 -2.15 -0.23 -7.06
C PHE A 7 -0.72 0.35 -7.15
N ALA A 8 -0.19 0.61 -8.36
CA ALA A 8 1.18 1.07 -8.57
C ALA A 8 1.48 2.40 -7.84
N GLN A 9 0.46 3.23 -7.62
CA GLN A 9 0.59 4.48 -6.88
C GLN A 9 1.07 4.28 -5.43
N TYR A 10 0.62 3.22 -4.75
CA TYR A 10 0.99 2.96 -3.35
C TYR A 10 2.45 2.53 -3.23
N VAL A 11 2.89 1.65 -4.14
CA VAL A 11 4.30 1.26 -4.26
C VAL A 11 5.18 2.47 -4.55
N ARG A 12 4.72 3.40 -5.41
CA ARG A 12 5.45 4.63 -5.72
C ARG A 12 5.53 5.59 -4.53
N ILE A 13 4.49 5.71 -3.71
CA ILE A 13 4.51 6.54 -2.50
C ILE A 13 5.59 6.03 -1.53
N LEU A 14 5.69 4.71 -1.35
CA LEU A 14 6.63 4.08 -0.43
C LEU A 14 8.05 3.94 -1.02
N GLY A 15 8.17 3.80 -2.34
CA GLY A 15 9.40 3.43 -3.06
C GLY A 15 10.29 4.59 -3.52
N LYS A 16 9.97 5.85 -3.20
CA LYS A 16 10.73 7.04 -3.66
C LYS A 16 12.08 7.28 -2.95
N GLY A 17 12.54 6.35 -2.12
CA GLY A 17 13.80 6.46 -1.37
C GLY A 17 13.81 7.55 -0.29
N LYS A 18 14.97 7.77 0.33
CA LYS A 18 15.12 8.57 1.58
C LYS A 18 14.53 9.99 1.55
N LYS A 19 14.41 10.63 0.38
CA LYS A 19 13.95 12.02 0.26
C LYS A 19 12.52 12.18 -0.26
N GLY A 20 11.90 11.11 -0.76
CA GLY A 20 10.60 11.21 -1.43
C GLY A 20 9.57 10.20 -0.97
N ALA A 21 9.99 9.19 -0.19
CA ALA A 21 9.05 8.28 0.47
C ALA A 21 8.33 9.03 1.58
N ARG A 22 7.01 8.80 1.68
CA ARG A 22 6.20 9.24 2.81
C ARG A 22 5.33 8.10 3.29
N PRO A 23 4.85 8.14 4.54
CA PRO A 23 3.79 7.23 4.97
C PRO A 23 2.52 7.43 4.13
N LEU A 24 1.74 6.37 4.02
CA LEU A 24 0.38 6.46 3.50
C LEU A 24 -0.48 7.25 4.48
N THR A 25 -1.48 7.94 3.95
CA THR A 25 -2.61 8.39 4.75
C THR A 25 -3.47 7.20 5.14
N GLN A 26 -4.31 7.35 6.17
CA GLN A 26 -5.23 6.28 6.58
C GLN A 26 -6.15 5.81 5.44
N CYS A 27 -6.63 6.74 4.60
CA CYS A 27 -7.47 6.39 3.44
C CYS A 27 -6.68 5.62 2.36
N GLU A 28 -5.43 6.02 2.08
CA GLU A 28 -4.58 5.30 1.12
C GLU A 28 -4.22 3.90 1.64
N ALA A 29 -3.95 3.78 2.94
CA ALA A 29 -3.67 2.50 3.57
C ALA A 29 -4.89 1.57 3.54
N HIS A 30 -6.08 2.10 3.84
CA HIS A 30 -7.34 1.38 3.73
C HIS A 30 -7.56 0.86 2.31
N GLU A 31 -7.49 1.73 1.30
CA GLU A 31 -7.74 1.33 -0.09
C GLU A 31 -6.71 0.30 -0.58
N ALA A 32 -5.42 0.50 -0.27
CA ALA A 32 -4.38 -0.47 -0.61
C ALA A 32 -4.66 -1.84 0.02
N MET A 33 -5.01 -1.89 1.31
CA MET A 33 -5.31 -3.16 1.98
C MET A 33 -6.60 -3.81 1.46
N ARG A 34 -7.62 -3.01 1.14
CA ARG A 34 -8.88 -3.49 0.54
C ARG A 34 -8.62 -4.17 -0.80
N MET A 35 -7.78 -3.59 -1.67
CA MET A 35 -7.37 -4.23 -2.93
C MET A 35 -6.61 -5.53 -2.70
N ILE A 36 -5.68 -5.57 -1.72
CA ILE A 36 -4.92 -6.79 -1.38
C ILE A 36 -5.87 -7.91 -0.91
N LEU A 37 -6.82 -7.60 -0.03
CA LEU A 37 -7.77 -8.58 0.51
C LEU A 37 -8.77 -9.06 -0.55
N ALA A 38 -9.05 -8.25 -1.57
CA ALA A 38 -9.90 -8.60 -2.69
C ALA A 38 -9.18 -9.39 -3.81
N ASP A 39 -7.90 -9.72 -3.64
CA ASP A 39 -7.05 -10.35 -4.67
C ASP A 39 -6.96 -9.54 -5.98
N GLU A 40 -7.07 -8.20 -5.86
CA GLU A 40 -7.03 -7.24 -6.98
C GLU A 40 -5.61 -6.72 -7.25
N VAL A 41 -4.55 -7.39 -6.74
CA VAL A 41 -3.16 -6.91 -6.80
C VAL A 41 -2.24 -7.98 -7.40
N GLU A 42 -1.43 -7.58 -8.37
CA GLU A 42 -0.46 -8.50 -8.96
C GLU A 42 0.60 -8.96 -7.93
N PRO A 43 1.06 -10.23 -7.97
CA PRO A 43 2.02 -10.77 -7.00
C PRO A 43 3.31 -9.95 -6.86
N VAL A 44 3.80 -9.39 -7.97
CA VAL A 44 5.01 -8.55 -7.99
C VAL A 44 4.80 -7.23 -7.23
N GLN A 45 3.61 -6.65 -7.32
CA GLN A 45 3.26 -5.39 -6.67
C GLN A 45 3.03 -5.60 -5.18
N LEU A 46 2.35 -6.69 -4.81
CA LEU A 46 2.19 -7.11 -3.43
C LEU A 46 3.55 -7.34 -2.75
N GLY A 47 4.45 -8.08 -3.41
CA GLY A 47 5.80 -8.31 -2.90
C GLY A 47 6.57 -7.01 -2.67
N ALA A 48 6.54 -6.09 -3.64
CA ALA A 48 7.19 -4.79 -3.51
C ALA A 48 6.60 -3.95 -2.36
N PHE A 49 5.28 -3.91 -2.23
CA PHE A 49 4.59 -3.17 -1.18
C PHE A 49 4.96 -3.68 0.22
N LEU A 50 4.89 -4.99 0.44
CA LEU A 50 5.24 -5.61 1.72
C LEU A 50 6.71 -5.43 2.07
N MET A 51 7.61 -5.49 1.09
CA MET A 51 9.03 -5.22 1.30
C MET A 51 9.29 -3.77 1.73
N LEU A 52 8.62 -2.81 1.09
CA LEU A 52 8.77 -1.39 1.43
C LEU A 52 8.22 -1.10 2.83
N LEU A 53 7.06 -1.65 3.18
CA LEU A 53 6.50 -1.57 4.53
C LEU A 53 7.42 -2.19 5.57
N ARG A 54 8.02 -3.35 5.28
CA ARG A 54 8.99 -3.99 6.19
C ARG A 54 10.20 -3.11 6.50
N VAL A 55 10.68 -2.34 5.52
CA VAL A 55 11.85 -1.45 5.70
C VAL A 55 11.47 -0.13 6.36
N LYS A 56 10.29 0.43 6.03
CA LYS A 56 9.80 1.71 6.57
C LYS A 56 9.23 1.58 7.98
N GLU A 57 8.64 0.42 8.27
CA GLU A 57 7.69 0.18 9.36
C GLU A 57 6.39 1.00 9.22
N GLU A 58 5.33 0.52 9.87
CA GLU A 58 3.99 1.14 9.84
C GLU A 58 3.89 2.28 10.85
N ASN A 59 3.13 3.33 10.51
CA ASN A 59 2.66 4.30 11.48
C ASN A 59 1.22 3.99 11.96
N PRO A 60 0.71 4.65 13.02
CA PRO A 60 -0.64 4.40 13.51
C PRO A 60 -1.75 4.63 12.49
N GLN A 61 -1.60 5.59 11.57
CA GLN A 61 -2.59 5.90 10.54
C GLN A 61 -2.69 4.79 9.49
N GLU A 62 -1.54 4.25 9.07
CA GLU A 62 -1.44 3.11 8.16
C GLU A 62 -2.10 1.88 8.78
N LEU A 63 -1.75 1.57 10.02
CA LEU A 63 -2.32 0.43 10.75
C LEU A 63 -3.84 0.58 10.93
N ALA A 64 -4.33 1.78 11.25
CA ALA A 64 -5.76 2.05 11.35
C ALA A 64 -6.48 1.83 10.01
N GLY A 65 -5.87 2.24 8.90
CA GLY A 65 -6.41 2.00 7.55
C GLY A 65 -6.48 0.52 7.21
N PHE A 66 -5.41 -0.22 7.49
CA PHE A 66 -5.35 -1.67 7.25
C PHE A 66 -6.39 -2.43 8.07
N VAL A 67 -6.51 -2.13 9.36
CA VAL A 67 -7.51 -2.75 10.24
C VAL A 67 -8.92 -2.40 9.79
N GLN A 68 -9.16 -1.16 9.35
CA GLN A 68 -10.46 -0.77 8.81
C GLN A 68 -10.80 -1.59 7.55
N ALA A 69 -9.88 -1.75 6.62
CA ALA A 69 -10.11 -2.53 5.40
C ALA A 69 -10.45 -3.99 5.74
N ALA A 70 -9.71 -4.61 6.66
CA ALA A 70 -9.96 -5.97 7.12
C ALA A 70 -11.30 -6.16 7.86
N ARG A 71 -11.93 -5.09 8.35
CA ARG A 71 -13.27 -5.13 8.96
C ARG A 71 -14.39 -4.98 7.93
N ASP A 72 -14.10 -4.32 6.81
CA ASP A 72 -15.08 -4.01 5.77
C ASP A 72 -15.23 -5.17 4.76
N THR A 73 -14.25 -6.08 4.70
CA THR A 73 -14.22 -7.32 3.91
C THR A 73 -14.67 -8.53 4.72
#